data_AF-A0A9E0ZSV0-F1
#
_entry.id   AF-A0A9E0ZSV0-F1
#
_cell.length_a   1.000
_cell.length_b   1.000
_cell.length_c   1.000
_cell.angle_alpha   90.00
_cell.angle_beta   90.00
_cell.angle_gamma   90.00
#
_symmetry.space_group_name_H-M   'P 1'
#
loop_
_entity.id
_entity.type
_entity.pdbx_description
1 polymer ?
#
loop_
_entity_poly.entity_id
_entity_poly.type
_entity_poly.pdbx_seq_one_letter_code
_entity_poly.pdbx_strand_id
1 'polypeptide(L)'
;SFSGRCILSDYMVGRDANRGDCAQPCRWKYHLVEETRPGQYFPINQDENGTYIFNSRDLCMIDRISDLDRAGIDSFKIEGRAKSEYYTAIVTYAYRNAVDEYLAAGRPENFMPSQWILDEMEKMSHREYTHGFNFGPIKNGQVLDTGGYIRNWDVCAVFKSEANGRVTVIQRNRFYQGDELEVVEPFKKPYKVTVAELYNENDGEFTDVANKATDVYSFRCDKQISKDAIFRVIRK
;
A
#
# COMPACT_ATOMS: atom_id res chain seq x y z
N SER A 1 -5.36 19.37 14.65
CA SER A 1 -4.20 18.78 13.94
C SER A 1 -4.20 19.30 12.50
N PHE A 2 -3.10 19.94 12.07
CA PHE A 2 -2.83 20.26 10.66
C PHE A 2 -1.88 19.17 10.13
N SER A 3 -2.41 18.10 9.52
CA SER A 3 -1.56 17.07 8.91
C SER A 3 -1.29 17.41 7.45
N GLY A 4 -0.02 17.44 7.05
CA GLY A 4 0.39 17.66 5.66
C GLY A 4 0.48 19.14 5.32
N ARG A 5 1.59 19.79 5.73
CA ARG A 5 1.95 21.17 5.32
C ARG A 5 2.31 21.25 3.82
N CYS A 6 1.43 20.78 2.94
CA CYS A 6 1.54 21.05 1.52
C CYS A 6 1.05 22.49 1.27
N ILE A 7 1.90 23.45 1.63
CA ILE A 7 1.67 24.89 1.44
C ILE A 7 1.49 25.21 -0.05
N LEU A 8 2.09 24.39 -0.93
CA LEU A 8 2.07 24.61 -2.37
C LEU A 8 0.64 24.65 -2.95
N SER A 9 -0.28 23.78 -2.50
CA SER A 9 -1.65 23.77 -3.03
C SER A 9 -2.45 25.00 -2.63
N ASP A 10 -2.32 25.40 -1.37
CA ASP A 10 -3.00 26.57 -0.83
C ASP A 10 -2.43 27.86 -1.45
N TYR A 11 -1.10 27.97 -1.53
CA TYR A 11 -0.43 29.13 -2.11
C TYR A 11 -0.71 29.31 -3.60
N MET A 12 -0.68 28.23 -4.39
CA MET A 12 -0.79 28.33 -5.84
C MET A 12 -2.23 28.54 -6.31
N VAL A 13 -3.22 27.94 -5.63
CA VAL A 13 -4.62 27.91 -6.11
C VAL A 13 -5.68 28.03 -5.00
N GLY A 14 -5.30 28.34 -3.76
CA GLY A 14 -6.24 28.54 -2.65
C GLY A 14 -6.93 27.27 -2.14
N ARG A 15 -6.37 26.10 -2.43
CA ARG A 15 -6.95 24.80 -2.06
C ARG A 15 -6.16 24.15 -0.92
N ASP A 16 -6.75 24.15 0.28
CA ASP A 16 -6.10 23.68 1.51
C ASP A 16 -5.96 22.15 1.57
N ALA A 17 -4.71 21.69 1.40
CA ALA A 17 -4.36 20.27 1.46
C ALA A 17 -4.60 19.63 2.85
N ASN A 18 -4.53 20.41 3.94
CA ASN A 18 -4.78 19.91 5.30
C ASN A 18 -6.27 19.61 5.53
N ARG A 19 -7.15 20.26 4.76
CA ARG A 19 -8.60 20.00 4.72
C ARG A 19 -9.00 18.99 3.65
N GLY A 20 -8.01 18.42 2.98
CA GLY A 20 -8.17 17.39 1.97
C GLY A 20 -8.52 17.88 0.57
N ASP A 21 -8.38 19.17 0.32
CA ASP A 21 -8.68 19.77 -0.97
C ASP A 21 -7.44 19.90 -1.89
N CYS A 22 -6.37 19.15 -1.64
CA CYS A 22 -5.11 19.30 -2.38
C CYS A 22 -5.28 19.20 -3.91
N ALA A 23 -4.84 20.24 -4.62
CA ALA A 23 -4.84 20.32 -6.09
C ALA A 23 -3.68 19.54 -6.76
N GLN A 24 -2.85 18.89 -5.94
CA GLN A 24 -1.68 18.11 -6.34
C GLN A 24 -0.67 18.88 -7.21
N PRO A 25 -0.27 20.12 -6.83
CA PRO A 25 0.66 20.92 -7.64
C PRO A 25 2.02 20.26 -7.83
N CYS A 26 2.47 19.44 -6.87
CA CYS A 26 3.69 18.62 -7.03
C CYS A 26 3.67 17.67 -8.24
N ARG A 27 2.51 17.44 -8.88
CA ARG A 27 2.34 16.61 -10.09
C ARG A 27 2.14 17.43 -11.36
N TRP A 28 2.17 18.77 -11.29
CA TRP A 28 2.03 19.62 -12.46
C TRP A 28 3.32 19.65 -13.28
N LYS A 29 3.22 20.15 -14.50
CA LYS A 29 4.38 20.37 -15.37
C LYS A 29 4.99 21.74 -15.05
N TYR A 30 6.26 21.74 -14.71
CA TYR A 30 7.04 22.94 -14.42
C TYR A 30 8.13 23.15 -15.47
N HIS A 31 8.57 24.39 -15.60
CA HIS A 31 9.70 24.79 -16.43
C HIS A 31 10.76 25.43 -15.55
N LEU A 32 12.02 25.28 -15.93
CA LEU A 32 13.14 26.02 -15.33
C LEU A 32 13.26 27.38 -16.02
N VAL A 33 13.52 28.42 -15.24
CA VAL A 33 13.92 29.74 -15.76
C VAL A 33 15.31 30.03 -15.20
N GLU A 34 16.23 30.37 -16.08
CA GLU A 34 17.58 30.78 -15.69
C GLU A 34 17.55 32.26 -15.27
N GLU A 35 18.26 32.60 -14.18
CA GLU A 35 18.18 33.88 -13.49
C GLU A 35 18.45 35.09 -14.41
N THR A 36 19.42 34.97 -15.31
CA THR A 36 19.81 36.05 -16.23
C THR A 36 19.01 36.08 -17.54
N ARG A 37 18.11 35.13 -17.75
CA ARG A 37 17.23 35.04 -18.93
C ARG A 37 15.76 34.93 -18.53
N PRO A 38 15.21 35.94 -17.84
CA PRO A 38 13.81 35.95 -17.44
C PRO A 38 12.89 35.83 -18.67
N GLY A 39 11.85 35.00 -18.56
CA GLY A 39 10.90 34.74 -19.64
C GLY A 39 11.34 33.64 -20.62
N GLN A 40 12.58 33.14 -20.53
CA GLN A 40 13.00 31.95 -21.26
C GLN A 40 12.78 30.69 -20.41
N TYR A 41 11.77 29.90 -20.78
CA TYR A 41 11.39 28.68 -20.07
C TYR A 41 12.03 27.46 -20.72
N PHE A 42 12.78 26.70 -19.93
CA PHE A 42 13.37 25.43 -20.34
C PHE A 42 12.53 24.26 -19.81
N PRO A 43 12.21 23.24 -20.64
CA PRO A 43 11.43 22.11 -20.20
C PRO A 43 12.20 21.27 -19.18
N ILE A 44 11.49 20.79 -18.16
CA ILE A 44 12.01 19.79 -17.22
C ILE A 44 11.42 18.44 -17.64
N ASN A 45 12.24 17.60 -18.27
CA ASN A 45 11.87 16.24 -18.64
C ASN A 45 12.28 15.27 -17.52
N GLN A 46 11.34 14.47 -17.03
CA GLN A 46 11.56 13.44 -16.02
C GLN A 46 11.36 12.08 -16.70
N ASP A 47 12.40 11.63 -17.40
CA ASP A 47 12.46 10.35 -18.12
C ASP A 47 13.59 9.46 -17.55
N GLU A 48 13.88 8.33 -18.20
CA GLU A 48 14.85 7.33 -17.76
C GLU A 48 16.27 7.90 -17.57
N ASN A 49 16.64 8.95 -18.31
CA ASN A 49 17.94 9.62 -18.18
C ASN A 49 17.83 11.00 -17.50
N GLY A 50 16.62 11.35 -17.03
CA GLY A 50 16.31 12.61 -16.36
C GLY A 50 16.37 12.52 -14.84
N THR A 51 16.03 13.63 -14.16
CA THR A 51 15.96 13.70 -12.69
C THR A 51 14.56 14.03 -12.22
N TYR A 52 14.07 13.33 -11.21
CA TYR A 52 12.73 13.55 -10.63
C TYR A 52 12.76 14.55 -9.46
N ILE A 53 12.26 15.78 -9.70
CA ILE A 53 12.46 16.93 -8.77
C ILE A 53 11.38 17.02 -7.66
N PHE A 54 10.21 16.40 -7.85
CA PHE A 54 9.09 16.41 -6.87
C PHE A 54 8.62 15.01 -6.47
N ASN A 55 9.53 14.04 -6.49
CA ASN A 55 9.22 12.62 -6.24
C ASN A 55 9.58 12.22 -4.81
N SER A 56 8.77 12.67 -3.86
CA SER A 56 8.96 12.37 -2.44
C SER A 56 8.75 10.89 -2.12
N ARG A 57 9.57 10.38 -1.20
CA ARG A 57 9.35 9.11 -0.51
C ARG A 57 8.06 9.13 0.32
N ASP A 58 7.46 7.96 0.53
CA ASP A 58 6.24 7.84 1.34
C ASP A 58 6.61 7.89 2.84
N LEU A 59 5.83 8.60 3.65
CA LEU A 59 6.02 8.63 5.10
C LEU A 59 5.57 7.29 5.71
N CYS A 60 6.46 6.62 6.45
CA CYS A 60 6.14 5.43 7.22
C CYS A 60 6.86 5.47 8.56
N MET A 61 6.14 5.20 9.65
CA MET A 61 6.66 5.21 11.02
C MET A 61 6.33 3.90 11.76
N ILE A 62 6.00 2.83 11.03
CA ILE A 62 5.58 1.54 11.61
C ILE A 62 6.68 0.90 12.45
N ASP A 63 7.94 1.20 12.14
CA ASP A 63 9.14 0.75 12.85
C ASP A 63 9.53 1.69 14.01
N ARG A 64 8.66 2.65 14.36
CA ARG A 64 8.89 3.70 15.37
C ARG A 64 7.71 3.81 16.35
N ILE A 65 6.95 2.74 16.56
CA ILE A 65 5.78 2.74 17.45
C ILE A 65 6.16 3.16 18.88
N SER A 66 7.29 2.69 19.41
CA SER A 66 7.75 3.06 20.76
C SER A 66 8.10 4.55 20.87
N ASP A 67 8.74 5.13 19.86
CA ASP A 67 9.04 6.56 19.82
C ASP A 67 7.76 7.40 19.79
N LEU A 68 6.76 6.96 19.01
CA LEU A 68 5.47 7.63 18.91
C LEU A 68 4.67 7.58 20.22
N ASP A 69 4.63 6.42 20.91
CA ASP A 69 3.99 6.29 22.23
C ASP A 69 4.66 7.21 23.27
N ARG A 70 6.00 7.22 23.30
CA ARG A 70 6.78 8.07 24.22
C ARG A 70 6.63 9.57 23.93
N ALA A 71 6.37 9.94 22.68
CA ALA A 71 6.02 11.30 22.30
C ALA A 71 4.62 11.73 22.79
N GLY A 72 3.84 10.81 23.38
CA GLY A 72 2.49 11.07 23.89
C GLY A 72 1.42 11.05 22.80
N ILE A 73 1.61 10.26 21.73
CA ILE A 73 0.62 10.14 20.64
C ILE A 73 -0.42 9.08 21.01
N ASP A 74 -1.66 9.53 21.25
CA ASP A 74 -2.77 8.62 21.60
C ASP A 74 -3.46 7.97 20.39
N SER A 75 -3.31 8.55 19.19
CA SER A 75 -4.03 8.09 18.00
C SER A 75 -3.17 8.17 16.74
N PHE A 76 -3.15 7.08 15.98
CA PHE A 76 -2.56 7.06 14.65
C PHE A 76 -3.63 7.30 13.58
N LYS A 77 -3.41 8.32 12.76
CA LYS A 77 -4.20 8.58 11.56
C LYS A 77 -3.48 7.94 10.37
N ILE A 78 -4.16 7.04 9.69
CA ILE A 78 -3.75 6.48 8.41
C ILE A 78 -4.39 7.30 7.28
N GLU A 79 -3.59 7.76 6.31
CA GLU A 79 -4.08 8.53 5.16
C GLU A 79 -4.41 7.61 3.97
N GLY A 80 -5.71 7.38 3.75
CA GLY A 80 -6.22 6.54 2.66
C GLY A 80 -6.82 7.30 1.47
N ARG A 81 -6.81 8.64 1.45
CA ARG A 81 -7.44 9.41 0.36
C ARG A 81 -6.82 9.08 -0.99
N ALA A 82 -7.68 8.80 -1.98
CA ALA A 82 -7.29 8.40 -3.33
C ALA A 82 -6.38 7.16 -3.38
N LYS A 83 -6.44 6.31 -2.34
CA LYS A 83 -5.83 4.98 -2.31
C LYS A 83 -6.91 3.91 -2.53
N SER A 84 -6.50 2.70 -2.92
CA SER A 84 -7.42 1.58 -3.07
C SER A 84 -7.92 1.07 -1.70
N GLU A 85 -9.02 0.33 -1.73
CA GLU A 85 -9.51 -0.43 -0.57
C GLU A 85 -8.43 -1.36 -0.01
N TYR A 86 -7.69 -2.05 -0.88
CA TYR A 86 -6.57 -2.92 -0.49
C TYR A 86 -5.45 -2.17 0.24
N TYR A 87 -5.02 -1.02 -0.29
CA TYR A 87 -3.99 -0.21 0.38
C TYR A 87 -4.41 0.11 1.82
N THR A 88 -5.65 0.61 1.97
CA THR A 88 -6.20 1.03 3.26
C THR A 88 -6.33 -0.15 4.22
N ALA A 89 -6.77 -1.31 3.72
CA ALA A 89 -6.87 -2.54 4.52
C ALA A 89 -5.50 -3.00 5.03
N ILE A 90 -4.49 -3.12 4.16
CA ILE A 90 -3.18 -3.67 4.53
C ILE A 90 -2.40 -2.72 5.44
N VAL A 91 -2.40 -1.40 5.18
CA VAL A 91 -1.71 -0.47 6.09
C VAL A 91 -2.36 -0.46 7.47
N THR A 92 -3.69 -0.52 7.54
CA THR A 92 -4.41 -0.56 8.82
C THR A 92 -4.11 -1.86 9.55
N TYR A 93 -4.14 -2.99 8.84
CA TYR A 93 -3.79 -4.30 9.34
C TYR A 93 -2.35 -4.34 9.89
N ALA A 94 -1.37 -3.84 9.14
CA ALA A 94 0.04 -3.83 9.54
C ALA A 94 0.24 -2.99 10.82
N TYR A 95 -0.26 -1.74 10.85
CA TYR A 95 -0.15 -0.89 12.03
C TYR A 95 -0.90 -1.46 13.24
N ARG A 96 -2.06 -2.09 13.05
CA ARG A 96 -2.80 -2.73 14.15
C ARG A 96 -1.97 -3.86 14.78
N ASN A 97 -1.43 -4.76 13.96
CA ASN A 97 -0.56 -5.83 14.45
C ASN A 97 0.71 -5.30 15.10
N ALA A 98 1.33 -4.23 14.55
CA ALA A 98 2.52 -3.61 15.16
C ALA A 98 2.22 -3.06 16.55
N VAL A 99 1.08 -2.39 16.72
CA VAL A 99 0.66 -1.86 18.03
C VAL A 99 0.27 -2.99 18.98
N ASP A 100 -0.39 -4.04 18.50
CA ASP A 100 -0.74 -5.20 19.33
C ASP A 100 0.51 -5.93 19.83
N GLU A 101 1.51 -6.16 18.97
CA GLU A 101 2.80 -6.73 19.38
C GLU A 101 3.53 -5.83 20.38
N TYR A 102 3.53 -4.50 20.16
CA TYR A 102 4.13 -3.53 21.09
C TYR A 102 3.50 -3.56 22.48
N LEU A 103 2.17 -3.58 22.55
CA LEU A 103 1.42 -3.61 23.80
C LEU A 103 1.60 -4.95 24.52
N ALA A 104 1.55 -6.07 23.79
CA ALA A 104 1.77 -7.41 24.35
C ALA A 104 3.19 -7.58 24.92
N ALA A 105 4.18 -6.90 24.33
CA ALA A 105 5.57 -6.88 24.82
C ALA A 105 5.79 -5.98 26.04
N GLY A 106 4.75 -5.30 26.56
CA GLY A 106 4.87 -4.43 27.73
C GLY A 106 5.48 -3.06 27.44
N ARG A 107 5.31 -2.53 26.22
CA ARG A 107 5.73 -1.19 25.79
C ARG A 107 7.25 -0.90 25.90
N PRO A 108 8.14 -1.72 25.32
CA PRO A 108 9.59 -1.51 25.42
C PRO A 108 10.07 -0.27 24.64
N GLU A 109 11.13 0.40 25.11
CA GLU A 109 11.67 1.63 24.51
C GLU A 109 12.18 1.46 23.07
N ASN A 110 12.89 0.35 22.79
CA ASN A 110 13.45 0.06 21.47
C ASN A 110 12.65 -1.04 20.76
N PHE A 111 11.33 -0.88 20.70
CA PHE A 111 10.45 -1.85 20.07
C PHE A 111 10.66 -1.88 18.56
N MET A 112 10.72 -3.08 17.99
CA MET A 112 10.65 -3.31 16.55
C MET A 112 9.54 -4.33 16.29
N PRO A 113 8.55 -4.04 15.43
CA PRO A 113 7.57 -5.04 15.02
C PRO A 113 8.26 -6.24 14.38
N SER A 114 7.61 -7.41 14.47
CA SER A 114 8.07 -8.60 13.78
C SER A 114 8.22 -8.35 12.27
N GLN A 115 9.25 -8.93 11.66
CA GLN A 115 9.59 -8.69 10.24
C GLN A 115 8.40 -8.89 9.30
N TRP A 116 7.56 -9.90 9.55
CA TRP A 116 6.40 -10.17 8.70
C TRP A 116 5.40 -9.00 8.65
N ILE A 117 5.31 -8.18 9.71
CA ILE A 117 4.47 -6.97 9.74
C ILE A 117 5.09 -5.88 8.89
N LEU A 118 6.40 -5.71 8.99
CA LEU A 118 7.15 -4.74 8.17
C LEU A 118 7.02 -5.10 6.68
N ASP A 119 7.09 -6.39 6.36
CA ASP A 119 6.93 -6.90 4.99
C ASP A 119 5.56 -6.56 4.39
N GLU A 120 4.50 -6.40 5.20
CA GLU A 120 3.18 -6.00 4.68
C GLU A 120 3.19 -4.63 4.02
N MET A 121 4.08 -3.72 4.47
CA MET A 121 4.26 -2.41 3.86
C MET A 121 4.83 -2.50 2.44
N GLU A 122 5.51 -3.59 2.10
CA GLU A 122 6.09 -3.84 0.77
C GLU A 122 5.11 -4.54 -0.20
N LYS A 123 3.97 -5.02 0.32
CA LYS A 123 2.95 -5.79 -0.44
C LYS A 123 1.80 -4.94 -0.97
N MET A 124 1.90 -3.62 -0.86
CA MET A 124 0.96 -2.64 -1.42
C MET A 124 1.67 -1.73 -2.43
N SER A 125 0.92 -0.96 -3.23
CA SER A 125 1.52 0.07 -4.08
C SER A 125 2.07 1.21 -3.22
N HIS A 126 3.39 1.36 -3.19
CA HIS A 126 4.09 2.33 -2.35
C HIS A 126 5.26 2.96 -3.10
N ARG A 127 5.87 3.98 -2.51
CA ARG A 127 7.23 4.42 -2.84
C ARG A 127 8.15 4.04 -1.70
N GLU A 128 9.46 4.10 -1.95
CA GLU A 128 10.45 4.02 -0.88
C GLU A 128 10.04 4.88 0.33
N TYR A 129 10.31 4.36 1.52
CA TYR A 129 9.85 4.98 2.75
C TYR A 129 10.84 5.99 3.33
N THR A 130 10.31 6.93 4.09
CA THR A 130 11.07 7.88 4.91
C THR A 130 10.35 8.13 6.23
N HIS A 131 11.10 8.46 7.28
CA HIS A 131 10.54 8.95 8.54
C HIS A 131 10.20 10.45 8.48
N GLY A 132 10.42 11.11 7.34
CA GLY A 132 10.18 12.54 7.18
C GLY A 132 11.03 13.37 8.16
N PHE A 133 10.44 14.43 8.69
CA PHE A 133 11.12 15.37 9.59
C PHE A 133 11.15 14.94 11.07
N ASN A 134 10.67 13.72 11.40
CA ASN A 134 10.46 13.32 12.80
C ASN A 134 11.75 13.18 13.61
N PHE A 135 12.90 13.00 12.95
CA PHE A 135 14.20 12.79 13.61
C PHE A 135 15.27 13.79 13.13
N GLY A 136 14.84 15.01 12.78
CA GLY A 136 15.70 16.08 12.27
C GLY A 136 15.50 16.36 10.78
N PRO A 137 16.45 17.05 10.13
CA PRO A 137 16.38 17.32 8.69
C PRO A 137 16.25 16.01 7.89
N ILE A 138 15.36 16.01 6.90
CA ILE A 138 15.15 14.86 6.03
C ILE A 138 16.46 14.49 5.33
N LYS A 139 16.83 13.22 5.43
CA LYS A 139 17.88 12.61 4.63
C LYS A 139 17.23 11.68 3.61
N ASN A 140 17.65 11.77 2.34
CA ASN A 140 17.14 10.92 1.25
C ASN A 140 15.60 10.92 1.16
N GLY A 141 14.96 12.09 1.24
CA GLY A 141 13.49 12.21 1.21
C GLY A 141 12.83 12.09 -0.15
N GLN A 142 13.63 11.94 -1.20
CA GLN A 142 13.21 11.94 -2.58
C GLN A 142 13.86 10.78 -3.32
N VAL A 143 13.15 10.25 -4.32
CA VAL A 143 13.67 9.28 -5.28
C VAL A 143 14.00 10.06 -6.55
N LEU A 144 15.28 10.12 -6.90
CA LEU A 144 15.79 11.02 -7.95
C LEU A 144 15.99 10.33 -9.30
N ASP A 145 16.11 9.01 -9.29
CA ASP A 145 16.53 8.16 -10.41
C ASP A 145 15.36 7.39 -11.05
N THR A 146 14.31 7.09 -10.28
CA THR A 146 13.14 6.36 -10.77
C THR A 146 11.85 7.10 -10.48
N GLY A 147 10.91 7.03 -11.42
CA GLY A 147 9.55 7.54 -11.24
C GLY A 147 8.58 6.42 -10.90
N GLY A 148 7.50 6.75 -10.19
CA GLY A 148 6.34 5.88 -10.05
C GLY A 148 6.19 5.18 -8.71
N TYR A 149 5.50 4.04 -8.72
CA TYR A 149 5.18 3.23 -7.54
C TYR A 149 5.78 1.84 -7.69
N ILE A 150 6.32 1.32 -6.60
CA ILE A 150 6.74 -0.08 -6.46
C ILE A 150 5.48 -0.93 -6.28
N ARG A 151 5.36 -2.01 -7.07
CA ARG A 151 4.20 -2.91 -7.09
C ARG A 151 4.63 -4.35 -7.36
N ASN A 152 4.98 -5.07 -6.31
CA ASN A 152 5.47 -6.45 -6.41
C ASN A 152 4.37 -7.51 -6.18
N TRP A 153 3.16 -7.08 -5.84
CA TRP A 153 2.05 -7.95 -5.47
C TRP A 153 0.75 -7.50 -6.13
N ASP A 154 -0.07 -8.47 -6.52
CA ASP A 154 -1.42 -8.25 -7.05
C ASP A 154 -2.45 -8.90 -6.13
N VAL A 155 -3.54 -8.17 -5.85
CA VAL A 155 -4.75 -8.75 -5.26
C VAL A 155 -5.43 -9.58 -6.33
N CYS A 156 -5.39 -10.89 -6.21
CA CYS A 156 -5.93 -11.78 -7.24
C CYS A 156 -7.41 -12.07 -7.02
N ALA A 157 -7.89 -12.09 -5.77
CA ALA A 157 -9.30 -12.34 -5.48
C ALA A 157 -9.73 -11.79 -4.11
N VAL A 158 -11.05 -11.68 -3.91
CA VAL A 158 -11.69 -11.41 -2.62
C VAL A 158 -12.67 -12.52 -2.28
N PHE A 159 -12.85 -12.80 -0.99
CA PHE A 159 -13.77 -13.85 -0.54
C PHE A 159 -15.22 -13.60 -1.00
N LYS A 160 -15.93 -14.68 -1.33
CA LYS A 160 -17.38 -14.67 -1.58
C LYS A 160 -18.14 -15.59 -0.62
N SER A 161 -17.74 -16.86 -0.55
CA SER A 161 -18.39 -17.88 0.27
C SER A 161 -17.46 -19.08 0.48
N GLU A 162 -17.81 -19.94 1.43
CA GLU A 162 -17.13 -21.21 1.68
C GLU A 162 -18.19 -22.30 1.90
N ALA A 163 -18.06 -23.43 1.20
CA ALA A 163 -18.96 -24.57 1.36
C ALA A 163 -18.27 -25.86 0.90
N ASN A 164 -18.55 -26.97 1.57
CA ASN A 164 -18.11 -28.32 1.17
C ASN A 164 -16.59 -28.44 0.92
N GLY A 165 -15.76 -27.78 1.74
CA GLY A 165 -14.29 -27.80 1.60
C GLY A 165 -13.76 -27.00 0.41
N ARG A 166 -14.57 -26.09 -0.15
CA ARG A 166 -14.19 -25.20 -1.24
C ARG A 166 -14.41 -23.75 -0.83
N VAL A 167 -13.46 -22.90 -1.20
CA VAL A 167 -13.63 -21.45 -1.11
C VAL A 167 -14.04 -20.91 -2.47
N THR A 168 -15.05 -20.05 -2.47
CA THR A 168 -15.50 -19.29 -3.63
C THR A 168 -15.02 -17.87 -3.51
N VAL A 169 -14.45 -17.33 -4.58
CA VAL A 169 -13.84 -16.01 -4.62
C VAL A 169 -14.36 -15.21 -5.82
N ILE A 170 -14.36 -13.88 -5.69
CA ILE A 170 -14.57 -12.96 -6.81
C ILE A 170 -13.20 -12.53 -7.31
N GLN A 171 -12.92 -12.82 -8.58
CA GLN A 171 -11.64 -12.53 -9.19
C GLN A 171 -11.41 -11.02 -9.34
N ARG A 172 -10.13 -10.62 -9.21
CA ARG A 172 -9.63 -9.26 -9.42
C ARG A 172 -8.47 -9.25 -10.42
N ASN A 173 -7.44 -10.03 -10.15
CA ASN A 173 -6.28 -10.21 -11.02
C ASN A 173 -6.04 -11.69 -11.30
N ARG A 174 -5.26 -11.97 -12.34
CA ARG A 174 -5.05 -13.33 -12.83
C ARG A 174 -4.36 -14.22 -11.79
N PHE A 175 -4.85 -15.44 -11.63
CA PHE A 175 -4.18 -16.53 -10.92
C PHE A 175 -4.49 -17.87 -11.61
N TYR A 176 -3.73 -18.91 -11.29
CA TYR A 176 -3.74 -20.18 -11.98
C TYR A 176 -3.98 -21.35 -11.03
N GLN A 177 -4.45 -22.47 -11.59
CA GLN A 177 -4.37 -23.77 -10.94
C GLN A 177 -2.91 -24.03 -10.50
N GLY A 178 -2.73 -24.45 -9.25
CA GLY A 178 -1.44 -24.72 -8.65
C GLY A 178 -0.69 -23.51 -8.09
N ASP A 179 -1.16 -22.27 -8.30
CA ASP A 179 -0.54 -21.09 -7.67
C ASP A 179 -0.65 -21.18 -6.13
N GLU A 180 0.38 -20.68 -5.44
CA GLU A 180 0.29 -20.38 -4.01
C GLU A 180 -0.23 -18.95 -3.82
N LEU A 181 -1.41 -18.82 -3.22
CA LEU A 181 -1.99 -17.53 -2.84
C LEU A 181 -1.70 -17.25 -1.38
N GLU A 182 -1.31 -16.01 -1.07
CA GLU A 182 -1.25 -15.53 0.30
C GLU A 182 -2.62 -14.98 0.70
N VAL A 183 -3.17 -15.52 1.79
CA VAL A 183 -4.42 -15.09 2.39
C VAL A 183 -4.11 -14.10 3.50
N VAL A 184 -4.70 -12.92 3.41
CA VAL A 184 -4.69 -11.91 4.48
C VAL A 184 -6.08 -11.81 5.04
N GLU A 185 -6.21 -11.97 6.35
CA GLU A 185 -7.47 -11.82 7.06
C GLU A 185 -7.27 -11.10 8.41
N PRO A 186 -8.31 -10.46 8.97
CA PRO A 186 -8.19 -9.75 10.24
C PRO A 186 -7.66 -10.63 11.38
N PHE A 187 -6.83 -10.04 12.24
CA PHE A 187 -6.34 -10.64 13.50
C PHE A 187 -5.51 -11.92 13.38
N LYS A 188 -5.08 -12.30 12.17
CA LYS A 188 -4.22 -13.47 11.96
C LYS A 188 -3.06 -13.08 11.07
N LYS A 189 -1.89 -13.68 11.33
CA LYS A 189 -0.74 -13.59 10.43
C LYS A 189 -1.07 -14.18 9.05
N PRO A 190 -0.59 -13.60 7.93
CA PRO A 190 -0.88 -14.13 6.61
C PRO A 190 -0.36 -15.55 6.45
N TYR A 191 -1.06 -16.35 5.66
CA TYR A 191 -0.69 -17.73 5.38
C TYR A 191 -0.98 -18.08 3.93
N LYS A 192 -0.33 -19.13 3.45
CA LYS A 192 -0.52 -19.60 2.08
C LYS A 192 -1.62 -20.65 1.97
N VAL A 193 -2.27 -20.64 0.81
CA VAL A 193 -3.16 -21.70 0.30
C VAL A 193 -2.77 -22.02 -1.13
N THR A 194 -2.90 -23.28 -1.54
CA THR A 194 -2.66 -23.71 -2.92
C THR A 194 -4.00 -23.75 -3.66
N VAL A 195 -4.03 -23.18 -4.87
CA VAL A 195 -5.19 -23.30 -5.75
C VAL A 195 -5.24 -24.71 -6.31
N ALA A 196 -6.15 -25.54 -5.79
CA ALA A 196 -6.35 -26.90 -6.26
C ALA A 196 -7.80 -27.08 -6.73
N GLU A 197 -7.99 -27.90 -7.77
CA GLU A 197 -9.31 -28.14 -8.38
C GLU A 197 -10.05 -26.82 -8.68
N LEU A 198 -9.46 -25.94 -9.49
CA LEU A 198 -10.04 -24.64 -9.85
C LEU A 198 -11.21 -24.79 -10.82
N TYR A 199 -12.35 -24.19 -10.48
CA TYR A 199 -13.56 -24.15 -11.30
C TYR A 199 -14.02 -22.71 -11.52
N ASN A 200 -14.56 -22.44 -12.70
CA ASN A 200 -15.34 -21.24 -12.96
C ASN A 200 -16.80 -21.51 -12.56
N GLU A 201 -17.33 -20.73 -11.61
CA GLU A 201 -18.68 -20.96 -11.07
C GLU A 201 -19.78 -20.47 -12.02
N ASN A 202 -19.43 -19.71 -13.06
CA ASN A 202 -20.40 -19.24 -14.05
C ASN A 202 -20.85 -20.34 -15.02
N ASP A 203 -19.94 -21.25 -15.39
CA ASP A 203 -20.19 -22.38 -16.30
C ASP A 203 -20.08 -23.74 -15.60
N GLY A 204 -19.52 -23.79 -14.39
CA GLY A 204 -19.33 -25.02 -13.62
C GLY A 204 -18.19 -25.90 -14.14
N GLU A 205 -17.31 -25.35 -14.98
CA GLU A 205 -16.22 -26.10 -15.62
C GLU A 205 -14.89 -25.93 -14.89
N PHE A 206 -14.09 -26.99 -14.91
CA PHE A 206 -12.69 -26.95 -14.48
C PHE A 206 -11.90 -26.01 -15.40
N THR A 207 -10.95 -25.27 -14.83
CA THR A 207 -10.08 -24.39 -15.60
C THR A 207 -8.69 -24.27 -15.00
N ASP A 208 -7.68 -24.09 -15.85
CA ASP A 208 -6.30 -23.84 -15.40
C ASP A 208 -6.04 -22.38 -15.01
N VAL A 209 -6.99 -21.47 -15.30
CA VAL A 209 -6.76 -20.03 -15.13
C VAL A 209 -8.02 -19.26 -14.75
N ALA A 210 -7.87 -18.38 -13.75
CA ALA A 210 -8.86 -17.38 -13.38
C ALA A 210 -8.42 -15.99 -13.92
N ASN A 211 -8.89 -15.62 -15.12
CA ASN A 211 -8.44 -14.42 -15.84
C ASN A 211 -9.55 -13.44 -16.23
N LYS A 212 -10.81 -13.73 -15.90
CA LYS A 212 -11.94 -12.85 -16.22
C LYS A 212 -12.24 -11.97 -15.00
N ALA A 213 -12.02 -10.66 -15.17
CA ALA A 213 -12.28 -9.66 -14.13
C ALA A 213 -13.71 -9.81 -13.58
N THR A 214 -13.86 -9.86 -12.26
CA THR A 214 -15.13 -9.99 -11.53
C THR A 214 -15.91 -11.30 -11.66
N ASP A 215 -15.40 -12.26 -12.45
CA ASP A 215 -15.97 -13.61 -12.47
C ASP A 215 -15.74 -14.32 -11.14
N VAL A 216 -16.55 -15.36 -10.92
CA VAL A 216 -16.58 -16.12 -9.69
C VAL A 216 -15.89 -17.45 -9.93
N TYR A 217 -14.93 -17.77 -9.08
CA TYR A 217 -14.19 -19.03 -9.16
C TYR A 217 -14.24 -19.74 -7.81
N SER A 218 -14.12 -21.06 -7.81
CA SER A 218 -13.89 -21.82 -6.59
C SER A 218 -12.69 -22.74 -6.70
N PHE A 219 -12.04 -22.98 -5.58
CA PHE A 219 -10.97 -23.96 -5.46
C PHE A 219 -11.05 -24.64 -4.10
N ARG A 220 -10.47 -25.84 -4.01
CA ARG A 220 -10.43 -26.61 -2.77
C ARG A 220 -9.61 -25.86 -1.72
N CYS A 221 -10.16 -25.73 -0.51
CA CYS A 221 -9.46 -25.17 0.63
C CYS A 221 -9.89 -25.87 1.92
N ASP A 222 -8.93 -26.49 2.61
CA ASP A 222 -9.17 -27.23 3.84
C ASP A 222 -9.11 -26.32 5.10
N LYS A 223 -8.96 -25.00 4.91
CA LYS A 223 -8.92 -23.99 5.98
C LYS A 223 -10.19 -23.16 5.95
N GLN A 224 -10.73 -22.86 7.13
CA GLN A 224 -11.79 -21.88 7.27
C GLN A 224 -11.25 -20.47 7.03
N ILE A 225 -11.86 -19.72 6.10
CA ILE A 225 -11.41 -18.39 5.69
C ILE A 225 -12.42 -17.33 6.13
N SER A 226 -11.94 -16.21 6.68
CA SER A 226 -12.79 -15.07 7.00
C SER A 226 -13.49 -14.50 5.78
N LYS A 227 -14.72 -14.01 5.96
CA LYS A 227 -15.45 -13.26 4.93
C LYS A 227 -14.74 -11.98 4.48
N ASP A 228 -13.85 -11.46 5.32
CA ASP A 228 -13.08 -10.23 5.08
C ASP A 228 -11.70 -10.54 4.46
N ALA A 229 -11.47 -11.79 4.03
CA ALA A 229 -10.18 -12.22 3.49
C ALA A 229 -9.91 -11.67 2.08
N ILE A 230 -8.64 -11.32 1.87
CA ILE A 230 -8.08 -10.90 0.60
C ILE A 230 -7.04 -11.93 0.17
N PHE A 231 -7.07 -12.32 -1.10
CA PHE A 231 -6.12 -13.23 -1.71
C PHE A 231 -5.17 -12.43 -2.59
N ARG A 232 -3.86 -12.63 -2.41
CA ARG A 232 -2.84 -11.97 -3.20
C ARG A 232 -1.77 -12.93 -3.67
N VAL A 233 -1.10 -12.54 -4.75
CA VAL A 233 -0.02 -13.29 -5.39
C VAL A 233 1.14 -12.35 -5.69
N ILE A 234 2.36 -12.89 -5.71
CA ILE A 234 3.52 -12.15 -6.19
C ILE A 234 3.29 -11.86 -7.68
N ARG A 235 3.49 -10.59 -8.06
CA ARG A 235 3.39 -10.15 -9.45
C ARG A 235 4.48 -10.85 -10.26
N LYS A 236 4.07 -11.59 -11.29
CA LYS A 236 4.97 -12.22 -12.27
C LYS A 236 5.40 -11.21 -13.33
#